data_AF-A0A2A4ZFS4-F1
#
_entry.id   AF-A0A2A4ZFS4-F1
#
_cell.length_a   1.000
_cell.length_b   1.000
_cell.length_c   1.000
_cell.angle_alpha   90.00
_cell.angle_beta   90.00
_cell.angle_gamma   90.00
#
_symmetry.space_group_name_H-M   'P 1'
#
loop_
_entity.id
_entity.type
_entity.pdbx_description
1 polymer ?
#
loop_
_entity_poly.entity_id
_entity_poly.type
_entity_poly.pdbx_seq_one_letter_code
_entity_poly.pdbx_strand_id
1 'polypeptide(L)'
;MRNAALVLGIIGGLIGMLVGFAGYGYSAAVEQFGEIEGLAEQVQHVTQLRILAVLSPMLAIAGGAMARSRALWGGILLLASAAGMYVGFGFNVFTLFPICFAGLAGVLAIAAGKPDEPKAHF
;
A
#
# COMPACT_ATOMS: atom_id res chain seq x y z
N MET A 1 -2.90 13.34 -14.80
CA MET A 1 -2.01 12.35 -14.13
C MET A 1 -2.02 12.48 -12.61
N ARG A 2 -1.77 13.65 -12.02
CA ARG A 2 -1.69 13.84 -10.55
C ARG A 2 -2.96 13.47 -9.79
N ASN A 3 -4.13 13.91 -10.25
CA ASN A 3 -5.42 13.54 -9.63
C ASN A 3 -5.68 12.03 -9.72
N ALA A 4 -5.31 11.39 -10.83
CA ALA A 4 -5.42 9.94 -10.96
C ALA A 4 -4.49 9.22 -9.97
N ALA A 5 -3.23 9.67 -9.84
CA ALA A 5 -2.29 9.12 -8.87
C ALA A 5 -2.77 9.31 -7.42
N LEU A 6 -3.36 10.46 -7.09
CA LEU A 6 -3.97 10.70 -5.78
C LEU A 6 -5.11 9.70 -5.51
N VAL A 7 -6.07 9.60 -6.42
CA VAL A 7 -7.26 8.75 -6.25
C VAL A 7 -6.85 7.28 -6.15
N LEU A 8 -6.03 6.81 -7.10
CA LEU A 8 -5.55 5.43 -7.12
C LEU A 8 -4.69 5.11 -5.88
N GLY A 9 -3.82 6.04 -5.46
CA GLY A 9 -2.99 5.88 -4.27
C GLY A 9 -3.81 5.75 -2.99
N ILE A 10 -4.84 6.60 -2.81
CA ILE A 10 -5.73 6.51 -1.64
C ILE A 10 -6.54 5.22 -1.65
N ILE A 11 -7.15 4.85 -2.79
CA ILE A 11 -7.93 3.61 -2.89
C ILE A 11 -7.04 2.39 -2.64
N GLY A 12 -5.87 2.34 -3.30
CA GLY A 12 -4.90 1.26 -3.11
C GLY A 12 -4.41 1.16 -1.67
N GLY A 13 -4.15 2.30 -1.02
CA GLY A 13 -3.77 2.34 0.40
C GLY A 13 -4.88 1.87 1.35
N LEU A 14 -6.14 2.27 1.12
CA LEU A 14 -7.26 1.82 1.94
C LEU A 14 -7.54 0.32 1.80
N ILE A 15 -7.53 -0.20 0.57
CA ILE A 15 -7.68 -1.65 0.35
C ILE A 15 -6.50 -2.40 0.94
N GLY A 16 -5.27 -1.90 0.74
CA GLY A 16 -4.06 -2.49 1.33
C GLY A 16 -4.10 -2.50 2.85
N MET A 17 -4.71 -1.48 3.49
CA MET A 17 -4.89 -1.42 4.93
C MET A 17 -5.85 -2.50 5.43
N LEU A 18 -6.94 -2.76 4.70
CA LEU A 18 -7.86 -3.85 5.05
C LEU A 18 -7.18 -5.22 4.96
N VAL A 19 -6.40 -5.45 3.89
CA VAL A 19 -5.62 -6.68 3.72
C VAL A 19 -4.56 -6.80 4.82
N GLY A 20 -3.84 -5.72 5.11
CA GLY A 20 -2.84 -5.68 6.16
C GLY A 20 -3.42 -5.97 7.54
N PHE A 21 -4.55 -5.35 7.87
CA PHE A 21 -5.27 -5.60 9.11
C PHE A 21 -5.69 -7.07 9.23
N ALA A 22 -6.27 -7.66 8.18
CA ALA A 22 -6.66 -9.06 8.16
C ALA A 22 -5.45 -10.01 8.31
N GLY A 23 -4.35 -9.74 7.59
CA GLY A 23 -3.14 -10.56 7.68
C GLY A 23 -2.43 -10.45 9.02
N TYR A 24 -2.33 -9.25 9.60
CA TYR A 24 -1.82 -9.08 10.97
C TYR A 24 -2.72 -9.83 11.94
N GLY A 25 -4.04 -9.62 11.87
CA GLY A 25 -5.02 -10.27 12.73
C GLY A 25 -4.95 -11.79 12.67
N TYR A 26 -4.81 -12.37 11.48
CA TYR A 26 -4.58 -13.81 11.29
C TYR A 26 -3.33 -14.27 12.04
N SER A 27 -2.19 -13.60 11.84
CA SER A 27 -0.94 -13.99 12.51
C SER A 27 -1.05 -13.90 14.04
N ALA A 28 -1.80 -12.93 14.55
CA ALA A 28 -2.03 -12.74 15.99
C ALA A 28 -3.01 -13.78 16.55
N ALA A 29 -4.02 -14.17 15.78
CA ALA A 29 -4.95 -15.22 16.15
C ALA A 29 -4.23 -16.57 16.24
N VAL A 30 -3.39 -16.93 15.26
CA VAL A 30 -2.60 -18.18 15.31
C VAL A 30 -1.64 -18.17 16.49
N GLU A 31 -0.99 -17.04 16.79
CA GLU A 31 -0.12 -16.89 17.96
C GLU A 31 -0.87 -17.09 19.29
N GLN A 32 -2.10 -16.60 19.39
CA GLN A 32 -2.92 -16.66 20.61
C GLN A 32 -3.63 -18.01 20.81
N PHE A 33 -4.14 -18.60 19.73
CA PHE A 33 -5.02 -19.78 19.77
C PHE A 33 -4.32 -21.08 19.37
N GLY A 34 -3.09 -21.00 18.86
CA GLY A 34 -2.32 -22.14 18.38
C GLY A 34 -2.58 -22.48 16.92
N GLU A 35 -1.75 -23.37 16.37
CA GLU A 35 -1.83 -23.84 14.98
C GLU A 35 -2.77 -25.05 14.85
N ILE A 36 -3.40 -25.17 13.68
CA ILE A 36 -4.19 -26.32 13.25
C ILE A 36 -3.60 -26.80 11.93
N GLU A 37 -2.96 -27.97 11.95
CA GLU A 37 -2.30 -28.56 10.77
C GLU A 37 -3.25 -28.63 9.57
N GLY A 38 -2.79 -28.10 8.43
CA GLY A 38 -3.54 -28.08 7.18
C GLY A 38 -4.69 -27.08 7.10
N LEU A 39 -4.95 -26.29 8.15
CA LEU A 39 -6.04 -25.29 8.18
C LEU A 39 -5.57 -23.89 8.60
N ALA A 40 -4.82 -23.77 9.70
CA ALA A 40 -4.41 -22.51 10.28
C ALA A 40 -2.99 -22.63 10.84
N GLU A 41 -2.01 -22.36 9.99
CA GLU A 41 -0.58 -22.43 10.32
C GLU A 41 0.02 -21.02 10.33
N GLN A 42 1.09 -20.84 11.08
CA GLN A 42 1.74 -19.54 11.16
C GLN A 42 2.41 -19.18 9.83
N VAL A 43 2.37 -17.88 9.51
CA VAL A 43 3.06 -17.36 8.32
C VAL A 43 4.58 -17.45 8.51
N GLN A 44 5.32 -17.80 7.46
CA GLN A 44 6.77 -18.05 7.54
C GLN A 44 7.58 -16.85 8.08
N HIS A 45 7.18 -15.62 7.75
CA HIS A 45 7.89 -14.39 8.12
C HIS A 45 6.97 -13.41 8.87
N VAL A 46 6.52 -13.80 10.06
CA VAL A 46 5.55 -13.05 10.89
C VAL A 46 5.94 -11.58 11.09
N THR A 47 7.17 -11.32 11.53
CA THR A 47 7.64 -9.95 11.81
C THR A 47 7.61 -9.07 10.55
N GLN A 48 8.08 -9.61 9.43
CA GLN A 48 8.05 -8.89 8.15
C GLN A 48 6.62 -8.60 7.71
N LEU A 49 5.74 -9.61 7.77
CA LEU A 49 4.33 -9.45 7.41
C LEU A 49 3.68 -8.37 8.28
N ARG A 50 3.87 -8.41 9.60
CA ARG A 50 3.29 -7.43 10.53
C ARG A 50 3.77 -6.00 10.30
N ILE A 51 5.06 -5.83 9.99
CA ILE A 51 5.62 -4.50 9.67
C ILE A 51 5.02 -3.98 8.36
N LEU A 52 5.01 -4.81 7.31
CA LEU A 52 4.54 -4.41 5.98
C LEU A 52 3.01 -4.27 5.91
N ALA A 53 2.27 -5.00 6.74
CA ALA A 53 0.83 -4.86 6.94
C ALA A 53 0.42 -3.42 7.28
N VAL A 54 1.28 -2.71 8.00
CA VAL A 54 1.02 -1.35 8.45
C VAL A 54 1.72 -0.34 7.55
N LEU A 55 3.03 -0.50 7.36
CA LEU A 55 3.84 0.48 6.64
C LEU A 55 3.45 0.62 5.18
N SER A 56 3.21 -0.49 4.48
CA SER A 56 2.94 -0.44 3.04
C SER A 56 1.66 0.35 2.70
N PRO A 57 0.48 0.09 3.29
CA PRO A 57 -0.69 0.90 3.00
C PRO A 57 -0.57 2.36 3.47
N MET A 58 0.14 2.62 4.58
CA MET A 58 0.43 4.00 5.01
C MET A 58 1.24 4.78 3.96
N LEU A 59 2.23 4.14 3.34
CA LEU A 59 3.03 4.73 2.27
C LEU A 59 2.18 5.07 1.04
N ALA A 60 1.19 4.23 0.68
CA ALA A 60 0.28 4.52 -0.42
C ALA A 60 -0.62 5.72 -0.13
N ILE A 61 -1.21 5.79 1.07
CA ILE A 61 -2.08 6.91 1.46
C ILE A 61 -1.28 8.21 1.47
N ALA A 62 -0.11 8.22 2.11
CA ALA A 62 0.77 9.38 2.16
C ALA A 62 1.24 9.79 0.75
N GLY A 63 1.69 8.82 -0.05
CA GLY A 63 2.16 9.05 -1.41
C GLY A 63 1.07 9.59 -2.34
N GLY A 64 -0.15 9.05 -2.27
CA GLY A 64 -1.31 9.54 -3.00
C GLY A 64 -1.69 10.97 -2.59
N ALA A 65 -1.75 11.26 -1.28
CA ALA A 65 -2.03 12.60 -0.78
C ALA A 65 -0.98 13.65 -1.23
N MET A 66 0.28 13.24 -1.36
CA MET A 66 1.38 14.09 -1.84
C MET A 66 1.47 14.24 -3.37
N ALA A 67 0.72 13.46 -4.15
CA ALA A 67 0.89 13.40 -5.60
C ALA A 67 0.71 14.75 -6.32
N ARG A 68 -0.07 15.69 -5.77
CA ARG A 68 -0.24 17.05 -6.32
C ARG A 68 0.87 18.02 -5.92
N SER A 69 1.28 18.00 -4.65
CA SER A 69 2.21 18.99 -4.09
C SER A 69 3.68 18.57 -4.21
N ARG A 70 3.97 17.27 -4.22
CA ARG A 70 5.33 16.69 -4.31
C ARG A 70 5.31 15.41 -5.13
N ALA A 71 5.00 15.52 -6.42
CA ALA A 71 4.77 14.39 -7.33
C ALA A 71 5.89 13.33 -7.34
N LEU A 72 7.17 13.73 -7.33
CA LEU A 72 8.30 12.78 -7.28
C LEU A 72 8.30 11.95 -6.00
N TRP A 73 8.25 12.61 -4.83
CA TRP A 73 8.24 11.92 -3.54
C TRP A 73 6.98 11.09 -3.34
N GLY A 74 5.82 11.62 -3.74
CA GLY A 74 4.56 10.88 -3.72
C GLY A 74 4.65 9.61 -4.56
N GLY A 75 5.24 9.70 -5.75
CA GLY A 75 5.47 8.57 -6.63
C GLY A 75 6.43 7.52 -6.07
N ILE A 76 7.55 7.94 -5.47
CA ILE A 76 8.49 7.02 -4.81
C ILE A 76 7.79 6.25 -3.68
N LEU A 77 7.00 6.94 -2.85
CA LEU A 77 6.27 6.30 -1.74
C LEU A 77 5.20 5.33 -2.23
N LEU A 78 4.51 5.66 -3.33
CA LEU A 78 3.53 4.77 -3.96
C LEU A 78 4.18 3.49 -4.53
N LEU A 79 5.35 3.62 -5.17
CA LEU A 79 6.11 2.45 -5.64
C LEU A 79 6.66 1.63 -4.48
N ALA A 80 7.18 2.27 -3.43
CA ALA A 80 7.63 1.60 -2.22
C ALA A 80 6.48 0.86 -1.51
N SER A 81 5.28 1.46 -1.51
CA SER A 81 4.06 0.83 -1.02
C SER A 81 3.72 -0.45 -1.80
N ALA A 82 3.70 -0.37 -3.14
CA ALA A 82 3.42 -1.53 -3.99
C ALA A 82 4.45 -2.65 -3.78
N ALA A 83 5.74 -2.30 -3.73
CA ALA A 83 6.81 -3.25 -3.44
C ALA A 83 6.68 -3.86 -2.04
N GLY A 84 6.36 -3.05 -1.02
CA GLY A 84 6.15 -3.52 0.34
C GLY A 84 4.97 -4.49 0.46
N MET A 85 3.85 -4.20 -0.21
CA MET A 85 2.70 -5.12 -0.24
C MET A 85 3.06 -6.44 -0.94
N TYR A 86 3.79 -6.39 -2.06
CA TYR A 86 4.28 -7.59 -2.74
C TYR A 86 5.23 -8.40 -1.85
N VAL A 87 6.18 -7.76 -1.17
CA VAL A 87 7.16 -8.44 -0.30
C VAL A 87 6.51 -8.99 0.97
N GLY A 88 5.50 -8.31 1.52
CA GLY A 88 4.83 -8.71 2.75
C GLY A 88 3.80 -9.82 2.56
N PHE A 89 3.09 -9.82 1.43
CA PHE A 89 1.91 -10.68 1.23
C PHE A 89 1.94 -11.47 -0.08
N GLY A 90 2.94 -11.25 -0.94
CA GLY A 90 2.95 -11.76 -2.30
C GLY A 90 1.90 -11.11 -3.20
N PHE A 91 1.79 -11.65 -4.41
CA PHE A 91 0.77 -11.25 -5.38
C PHE A 91 -0.33 -12.30 -5.46
N ASN A 92 -1.50 -11.98 -4.90
CA ASN A 92 -2.64 -12.89 -4.81
C ASN A 92 -3.95 -12.09 -4.96
N VAL A 93 -5.10 -12.76 -4.88
CA VAL A 93 -6.42 -12.12 -5.11
C VAL A 93 -6.71 -10.94 -4.17
N PHE A 94 -6.24 -11.00 -2.92
CA PHE A 94 -6.45 -9.94 -1.93
C PHE A 94 -5.51 -8.75 -2.15
N THR A 95 -4.29 -9.01 -2.62
CA THR A 95 -3.25 -7.98 -2.80
C THR A 95 -3.18 -7.42 -4.21
N LEU A 96 -3.83 -8.07 -5.18
CA LEU A 96 -3.85 -7.71 -6.60
C LEU A 96 -4.19 -6.23 -6.81
N PHE A 97 -5.38 -5.81 -6.38
CA PHE A 97 -5.85 -4.43 -6.56
C PHE A 97 -4.98 -3.40 -5.84
N PRO A 98 -4.67 -3.53 -4.53
CA PRO A 98 -3.89 -2.51 -3.85
C PRO A 98 -2.45 -2.40 -4.40
N ILE A 99 -1.82 -3.51 -4.80
CA ILE A 99 -0.49 -3.47 -5.46
C ILE A 99 -0.59 -2.77 -6.81
N CYS A 100 -1.53 -3.17 -7.67
CA CYS A 100 -1.66 -2.57 -9.02
C CYS A 100 -2.04 -1.09 -8.96
N PHE A 101 -2.93 -0.69 -8.05
CA PHE A 101 -3.32 0.71 -7.89
C PHE A 101 -2.18 1.57 -7.36
N ALA A 102 -1.46 1.12 -6.32
CA ALA A 102 -0.30 1.84 -5.81
C ALA A 102 0.82 1.91 -6.87
N GLY A 103 1.10 0.80 -7.57
CA GLY A 103 2.11 0.77 -8.62
C GLY A 103 1.80 1.72 -9.77
N LEU A 104 0.59 1.66 -10.32
CA LEU A 104 0.15 2.55 -11.39
C LEU A 104 0.13 4.02 -10.93
N ALA A 105 -0.38 4.28 -9.72
CA ALA A 105 -0.36 5.61 -9.14
C ALA A 105 1.07 6.16 -9.02
N GLY A 106 2.03 5.33 -8.61
CA GLY A 106 3.44 5.69 -8.50
C GLY A 106 4.04 6.08 -9.84
N VAL A 107 3.82 5.27 -10.89
CA VAL A 107 4.26 5.59 -12.26
C VAL A 107 3.63 6.91 -12.73
N LEU A 108 2.33 7.10 -12.53
CA LEU A 108 1.62 8.32 -12.94
C LEU A 108 2.11 9.57 -12.18
N ALA A 109 2.43 9.44 -10.89
CA ALA A 109 2.96 10.54 -10.08
C ALA A 109 4.35 10.95 -10.56
N ILE A 110 5.25 10.00 -10.80
CA ILE A 110 6.59 10.30 -11.32
C ILE A 110 6.51 10.90 -12.74
N ALA A 111 5.69 10.31 -13.61
CA ALA A 111 5.49 10.80 -14.98
C ALA A 111 4.85 12.20 -15.03
N ALA A 112 4.11 12.61 -13.99
CA ALA A 112 3.53 13.95 -13.92
C ALA A 112 4.58 15.07 -13.76
N GLY A 113 5.82 14.76 -13.37
CA GLY A 113 6.90 15.73 -13.33
C GLY A 113 6.68 16.87 -12.32
N LYS A 114 6.65 18.12 -12.80
CA LYS A 114 6.51 19.31 -11.92
C LYS A 114 5.22 19.24 -11.08
N PRO A 115 5.26 19.53 -9.77
CA PRO A 115 4.06 19.65 -8.93
C PRO A 115 3.11 20.74 -9.42
N ASP A 116 1.85 20.68 -9.00
CA ASP A 116 0.89 21.75 -9.30
C ASP A 116 1.27 23.03 -8.54
N GLU A 117 1.30 24.15 -9.26
CA GLU A 117 1.47 25.47 -8.64
C GLU A 117 0.13 25.94 -8.05
N PRO A 118 0.09 26.39 -6.78
CA PRO A 118 -1.12 26.98 -6.23
C PRO A 118 -1.42 28.28 -6.98
N LYS A 119 -2.48 28.29 -7.78
CA LYS A 119 -3.05 29.50 -8.35
C LYS A 119 -4.18 29.96 -7.44
N ALA A 120 -4.08 31.19 -6.94
CA ALA A 120 -5.18 31.83 -6.24
C ALA A 120 -6.35 31.96 -7.23
N HIS A 121 -7.49 31.36 -6.91
CA HIS A 121 -8.71 31.53 -7.69
C HIS A 121 -9.56 32.70 -7.20
N PHE A 122 -9.17 33.31 -6.07
CA PHE A 122 -9.69 34.54 -5.48
C PHE A 122 -8.61 35.20 -4.64
#